data_AF-G0R278-F1
#
_entry.id   AF-G0R278-F1
#
_cell.length_a   1.000
_cell.length_b   1.000
_cell.length_c   1.000
_cell.angle_alpha   90.00
_cell.angle_beta   90.00
_cell.angle_gamma   90.00
#
_symmetry.space_group_name_H-M   'P 1'
#
loop_
_entity.id
_entity.type
_entity.pdbx_description
1 polymer ?
#
loop_
_entity_poly.entity_id
_entity_poly.type
_entity_poly.pdbx_seq_one_letter_code
_entity_poly.pdbx_strand_id
1 'polypeptide(L)'
;MGLLGKTLKGRTVRPGGFPPIRNIKWRKLTQSQEEYEQNLQLQKLQHEKLRNQILEEQKLIFLNKRKLHIYWRKTLRVLKTEDSRKQMSLLIQYQERELDKKQGFIRMLDNNLDLADEQFYISLKNHLLHLENLNNIQEQRINGINNEFMKDLKILEQEFRVEKDSMDKTHETNVRELEEFIEVIKEEQKLSKADQENDYAQMKEQTRNLIMEEINNIKLFLESKQIIYYTQLEQLNSRFQNDTQNKVKEHQFYYQDSKQKQKQIDRYLRLIKYKKIEIELLKLKINQLVKECSDRNQNLKYEINNVHKLYKQLKNQMFQFREDMINRLKELITNQRDVIIQLKQYVSQGERMLILAELSRKFETEREKVIPYYESSTINEKPEDVQYYKFLSQEDLKEQEYLDNFFKRFNKVLLDKLAIQQQKEILEKQNYTLKDLLKQQLDGISINDNIINNLNNPLFIVNNKYQIEQNILKKTESIKVKQNNRV
;
A
#
# COMPACT_ATOMS: atom_id res chain seq x y z
N MET A 1 -32.83 23.44 -53.14
CA MET A 1 -32.43 23.74 -54.53
C MET A 1 -33.54 23.23 -55.43
N GLY A 2 -34.57 23.99 -55.78
CA GLY A 2 -34.53 25.26 -56.52
C GLY A 2 -34.62 24.94 -58.02
N LEU A 3 -35.83 24.83 -58.59
CA LEU A 3 -36.52 25.87 -59.39
C LEU A 3 -35.94 26.08 -60.81
N LEU A 4 -36.80 25.82 -61.82
CA LEU A 4 -36.98 26.44 -63.16
C LEU A 4 -37.32 25.35 -64.19
N GLY A 5 -38.26 25.50 -65.12
CA GLY A 5 -39.05 26.67 -65.48
C GLY A 5 -40.18 26.27 -66.45
N LYS A 6 -41.28 27.03 -66.38
CA LYS A 6 -42.42 27.03 -67.29
C LYS A 6 -42.01 27.67 -68.62
N THR A 7 -42.62 27.26 -69.75
CA THR A 7 -42.99 28.06 -70.94
C THR A 7 -43.59 27.09 -71.98
N LEU A 8 -44.56 27.38 -72.85
CA LEU A 8 -45.37 28.56 -73.12
C LEU A 8 -46.58 28.08 -73.95
N LYS A 9 -47.79 28.42 -73.50
CA LYS A 9 -48.99 28.46 -74.35
C LYS A 9 -48.82 29.61 -75.33
N GLY A 10 -48.40 29.30 -76.56
CA GLY A 10 -48.37 30.25 -77.68
C GLY A 10 -49.67 30.18 -78.47
N ARG A 11 -50.61 31.07 -78.15
CA ARG A 11 -51.67 31.51 -79.06
C ARG A 11 -51.02 32.50 -80.03
N THR A 12 -50.90 32.16 -81.30
CA THR A 12 -50.76 33.15 -82.38
C THR A 12 -52.06 33.20 -83.16
N VAL A 13 -52.52 34.43 -83.39
CA VAL A 13 -53.81 34.78 -83.98
C VAL A 13 -53.54 35.30 -85.40
N ARG A 14 -54.08 34.59 -86.40
CA ARG A 14 -54.59 35.03 -87.73
C ARG A 14 -53.64 35.79 -88.68
N PRO A 15 -53.65 35.48 -89.99
CA PRO A 15 -54.74 35.94 -90.86
C PRO A 15 -55.23 34.85 -91.83
N GLY A 16 -56.48 34.95 -92.25
CA GLY A 16 -57.05 34.06 -93.26
C GLY A 16 -58.15 33.20 -92.67
N GLY A 17 -59.35 33.79 -92.57
CA GLY A 17 -60.55 32.98 -92.62
C GLY A 17 -60.52 32.16 -93.90
N PHE A 18 -60.92 30.89 -93.83
CA PHE A 18 -61.20 30.16 -95.04
C PHE A 18 -62.23 30.97 -95.84
N PRO A 19 -61.94 31.36 -97.09
CA PRO A 19 -62.93 32.01 -97.93
C PRO A 19 -64.15 31.08 -98.07
N PRO A 20 -65.36 31.63 -98.28
CA PRO A 20 -66.52 30.79 -98.53
C PRO A 20 -66.21 29.89 -99.72
N ILE A 21 -66.20 28.58 -99.51
CA ILE A 21 -66.12 27.62 -100.60
C ILE A 21 -67.40 27.83 -101.41
N ARG A 22 -67.27 28.53 -102.54
CA ARG A 22 -68.30 28.52 -103.58
C ARG A 22 -68.57 27.05 -103.89
N ASN A 23 -69.83 26.63 -103.82
CA ASN A 23 -70.29 25.37 -104.40
C ASN A 23 -70.18 25.45 -105.93
N ILE A 24 -68.94 25.48 -106.42
CA ILE A 24 -68.62 25.21 -107.81
C ILE A 24 -68.66 23.69 -107.89
N LYS A 25 -69.76 23.16 -108.41
CA LYS A 25 -69.72 21.85 -109.05
C LYS A 25 -68.68 21.95 -110.16
N TRP A 26 -67.43 21.60 -109.85
CA TRP A 26 -66.49 21.22 -110.88
C TRP A 26 -67.16 20.03 -111.57
N ARG A 27 -67.72 20.27 -112.77
CA ARG A 27 -67.83 19.19 -113.75
C ARG A 27 -66.44 18.59 -113.74
N LYS A 28 -66.33 17.33 -113.31
CA LYS A 28 -65.23 16.48 -113.74
C LYS A 28 -65.28 16.60 -115.26
N LEU A 29 -64.45 17.48 -115.83
CA LEU A 29 -63.84 17.18 -117.10
C LEU A 29 -63.37 15.76 -116.91
N THR A 30 -63.92 14.87 -117.71
CA THR A 30 -63.54 13.47 -117.75
C THR A 30 -62.04 13.42 -118.03
N GLN A 31 -61.25 13.55 -116.96
CA GLN A 31 -60.02 12.82 -116.83
C GLN A 31 -60.43 11.40 -117.18
N SER A 32 -59.85 10.87 -118.25
CA SER A 32 -60.00 9.47 -118.62
C SER A 32 -59.83 8.65 -117.33
N GLN A 33 -60.61 7.59 -117.11
CA GLN A 33 -60.42 6.69 -115.96
C GLN A 33 -58.93 6.38 -115.74
N GLU A 34 -58.19 6.31 -116.85
CA GLU A 34 -56.74 6.18 -116.95
C GLU A 34 -55.93 7.23 -116.16
N GLU A 35 -56.23 8.54 -116.17
CA GLU A 35 -55.42 9.54 -115.46
C GLU A 35 -55.65 9.53 -113.94
N TYR A 36 -56.87 9.22 -113.50
CA TYR A 36 -57.18 9.03 -112.08
C TYR A 36 -56.58 7.72 -111.57
N GLU A 37 -56.63 6.65 -112.37
CA GLU A 37 -55.97 5.39 -112.09
C GLU A 37 -54.45 5.52 -112.08
N GLN A 38 -53.85 6.28 -112.99
CA GLN A 38 -52.41 6.59 -113.01
C GLN A 38 -51.99 7.38 -111.76
N ASN A 39 -52.73 8.40 -111.35
CA ASN A 39 -52.43 9.13 -110.12
C ASN A 39 -52.62 8.26 -108.86
N LEU A 40 -53.63 7.40 -108.82
CA LEU A 40 -53.84 6.44 -107.74
C LEU A 40 -52.72 5.39 -107.70
N GLN A 41 -52.25 4.93 -108.86
CA GLN A 41 -51.11 4.02 -108.98
C GLN A 41 -49.81 4.70 -108.55
N LEU A 42 -49.56 5.94 -108.96
CA LEU A 42 -48.41 6.73 -108.51
C LEU A 42 -48.43 6.97 -106.99
N GLN A 43 -49.60 7.27 -106.42
CA GLN A 43 -49.77 7.42 -104.97
C GLN A 43 -49.57 6.10 -104.23
N LYS A 44 -50.05 4.98 -104.78
CA LYS A 44 -49.79 3.63 -104.25
C LYS A 44 -48.29 3.30 -104.28
N LEU A 45 -47.61 3.58 -105.40
CA LEU A 45 -46.17 3.38 -105.54
C LEU A 45 -45.38 4.26 -104.57
N GLN A 46 -45.80 5.51 -104.34
CA GLN A 46 -45.20 6.40 -103.34
C GLN A 46 -45.45 5.90 -101.91
N HIS A 47 -46.65 5.42 -101.60
CA HIS A 47 -46.96 4.81 -100.31
C HIS A 47 -46.15 3.54 -100.06
N GLU A 48 -45.96 2.70 -101.08
CA GLU A 48 -45.12 1.50 -100.99
C GLU A 48 -43.65 1.86 -100.80
N LYS A 49 -43.14 2.88 -101.52
CA LYS A 49 -41.78 3.41 -101.30
C LYS A 49 -41.58 3.94 -99.88
N LEU A 50 -42.51 4.74 -99.37
CA LEU A 50 -42.46 5.26 -98.00
C LEU A 50 -42.58 4.12 -96.97
N ARG A 51 -43.43 3.13 -97.22
CA ARG A 51 -43.57 1.95 -96.35
C ARG A 51 -42.28 1.13 -96.33
N ASN A 52 -41.63 0.95 -97.47
CA ASN A 52 -40.35 0.25 -97.55
C ASN A 52 -39.23 1.04 -96.85
N GLN A 53 -39.19 2.37 -97.02
CA GLN A 53 -38.26 3.23 -96.28
C GLN A 53 -38.48 3.15 -94.77
N ILE A 54 -39.74 3.19 -94.30
CA ILE A 54 -40.07 3.02 -92.88
C ILE A 54 -39.64 1.63 -92.38
N LEU A 55 -39.85 0.57 -93.15
CA LEU A 55 -39.42 -0.78 -92.77
C LEU A 55 -37.89 -0.91 -92.70
N GLU A 56 -37.17 -0.27 -93.62
CA GLU A 56 -35.70 -0.21 -93.60
C GLU A 56 -35.20 0.61 -92.42
N GLU A 57 -35.79 1.77 -92.14
CA GLU A 57 -35.50 2.58 -90.96
C GLU A 57 -35.78 1.80 -89.67
N GLN A 58 -36.89 1.07 -89.58
CA GLN A 58 -37.21 0.22 -88.42
C GLN A 58 -36.16 -0.88 -88.21
N LYS A 59 -35.69 -1.52 -89.28
CA LYS A 59 -34.59 -2.51 -89.21
C LYS A 59 -33.29 -1.86 -88.75
N LEU A 60 -32.95 -0.68 -89.28
CA LEU A 60 -31.77 0.08 -88.87
C LEU A 60 -31.87 0.53 -87.41
N ILE A 61 -33.04 0.99 -86.96
CA ILE A 61 -33.31 1.34 -85.56
C ILE A 61 -33.12 0.12 -84.66
N PHE A 62 -33.62 -1.06 -85.04
CA PHE A 62 -33.43 -2.28 -84.26
C PHE A 62 -31.95 -2.67 -84.15
N LEU A 63 -31.21 -2.62 -85.27
CA LEU A 63 -29.78 -2.89 -85.29
C LEU A 63 -29.00 -1.87 -84.45
N ASN A 64 -29.32 -0.59 -84.57
CA ASN A 64 -28.69 0.48 -83.81
C ASN A 64 -29.01 0.37 -82.32
N LYS A 65 -30.24 0.04 -81.94
CA LYS A 65 -30.63 -0.23 -80.56
C LYS A 65 -29.85 -1.42 -79.98
N ARG A 66 -29.70 -2.51 -80.74
CA ARG A 66 -28.89 -3.66 -80.33
C ARG A 66 -27.41 -3.30 -80.17
N LYS A 67 -26.83 -2.56 -81.11
CA LYS A 67 -25.44 -2.06 -81.01
C LYS A 67 -25.25 -1.16 -79.78
N LEU A 68 -26.19 -0.24 -79.55
CA LEU A 68 -26.20 0.68 -78.42
C LEU A 68 -26.31 -0.11 -77.10
N HIS A 69 -27.19 -1.11 -77.00
CA HIS A 69 -27.26 -1.98 -75.82
C HIS A 69 -25.97 -2.78 -75.58
N ILE A 70 -25.33 -3.31 -76.63
CA ILE A 70 -24.05 -4.00 -76.50
C ILE A 70 -22.98 -3.03 -76.00
N TYR A 71 -22.92 -1.82 -76.55
CA TYR A 71 -21.98 -0.79 -76.12
C TYR A 71 -22.23 -0.40 -74.66
N TRP A 72 -23.47 -0.08 -74.27
CA TRP A 72 -23.83 0.21 -72.89
C TRP A 72 -23.50 -0.94 -71.93
N ARG A 73 -23.77 -2.19 -72.30
CA ARG A 73 -23.41 -3.36 -71.47
C ARG A 73 -21.89 -3.52 -71.33
N LYS A 74 -21.11 -3.17 -72.35
CA LYS A 74 -19.65 -3.16 -72.26
C LYS A 74 -19.19 -2.06 -71.30
N THR A 75 -19.67 -0.84 -71.50
CA THR A 75 -19.32 0.32 -70.65
C THR A 75 -19.73 0.11 -69.19
N LEU A 76 -20.97 -0.34 -68.94
CA LEU A 76 -21.46 -0.62 -67.59
C LEU A 76 -20.70 -1.77 -66.91
N ARG A 77 -20.28 -2.80 -67.66
CA ARG A 77 -19.42 -3.85 -67.10
C ARG A 77 -18.08 -3.30 -66.69
N VAL A 78 -17.43 -2.48 -67.52
CA VAL A 78 -16.15 -1.86 -67.18
C VAL A 78 -16.30 -0.99 -65.91
N LEU A 79 -17.27 -0.09 -65.89
CA LEU A 79 -17.53 0.76 -64.71
C LEU A 79 -17.81 -0.07 -63.46
N LYS A 80 -18.66 -1.10 -63.56
CA LYS A 80 -18.97 -1.95 -62.40
C LYS A 80 -17.74 -2.75 -61.93
N THR A 81 -16.90 -3.23 -62.85
CA THR A 81 -15.65 -3.90 -62.49
C THR A 81 -14.66 -2.95 -61.83
N GLU A 82 -14.58 -1.69 -62.26
CA GLU A 82 -13.74 -0.67 -61.61
C GLU A 82 -14.25 -0.34 -60.20
N ASP A 83 -15.56 -0.16 -60.03
CA ASP A 83 -16.16 0.06 -58.71
C ASP A 83 -15.92 -1.12 -57.77
N SER A 84 -16.11 -2.35 -58.25
CA SER A 84 -15.83 -3.55 -57.45
C SER A 84 -14.34 -3.68 -57.10
N ARG A 85 -13.42 -3.28 -57.99
CA ARG A 85 -11.98 -3.23 -57.67
C ARG A 85 -11.67 -2.20 -56.60
N LYS A 86 -12.27 -1.01 -56.67
CA LYS A 86 -12.13 0.02 -55.63
C LYS A 86 -12.66 -0.49 -54.28
N GLN A 87 -13.83 -1.12 -54.26
CA GLN A 87 -14.39 -1.72 -53.05
C GLN A 87 -13.47 -2.81 -52.48
N MET A 88 -12.94 -3.69 -53.32
CA MET A 88 -11.99 -4.72 -52.90
C MET A 88 -10.72 -4.10 -52.31
N SER A 89 -10.17 -3.05 -52.94
CA SER A 89 -9.00 -2.34 -52.42
C SER A 89 -9.27 -1.70 -51.06
N LEU A 90 -10.44 -1.09 -50.86
CA LEU A 90 -10.84 -0.55 -49.55
C LEU A 90 -10.98 -1.65 -48.49
N LEU A 91 -11.54 -2.81 -48.85
CA LEU A 91 -11.64 -3.95 -47.95
C LEU A 91 -10.27 -4.51 -47.58
N ILE A 92 -9.34 -4.60 -48.52
CA ILE A 92 -7.96 -5.03 -48.27
C ILE A 92 -7.29 -4.06 -47.29
N GLN A 93 -7.34 -2.75 -47.55
CA GLN A 93 -6.76 -1.75 -46.64
C GLN A 93 -7.38 -1.79 -45.25
N TYR A 94 -8.69 -2.03 -45.16
CA TYR A 94 -9.37 -2.20 -43.88
C TYR A 94 -8.86 -3.44 -43.15
N GLN A 95 -8.74 -4.58 -43.84
CA GLN A 95 -8.21 -5.81 -43.27
C GLN A 95 -6.76 -5.69 -42.84
N GLU A 96 -5.90 -5.04 -43.63
CA GLU A 96 -4.50 -4.76 -43.27
C GLU A 96 -4.41 -3.92 -42.00
N ARG A 97 -5.19 -2.85 -41.89
CA ARG A 97 -5.23 -2.03 -40.66
C ARG A 97 -5.73 -2.82 -39.44
N GLU A 98 -6.73 -3.67 -39.61
CA GLU A 98 -7.19 -4.54 -38.54
C GLU A 98 -6.12 -5.57 -38.15
N LEU A 99 -5.40 -6.14 -39.12
CA LEU A 99 -4.26 -7.02 -38.86
C LEU A 99 -3.15 -6.30 -38.10
N ASP A 100 -2.78 -5.08 -38.50
CA ASP A 100 -1.76 -4.28 -37.80
C ASP A 100 -2.16 -3.99 -36.36
N LYS A 101 -3.44 -3.66 -36.10
CA LYS A 101 -3.96 -3.48 -34.74
C LYS A 101 -3.86 -4.76 -33.93
N LYS A 102 -4.25 -5.90 -34.52
CA LYS A 102 -4.18 -7.20 -33.84
C LYS A 102 -2.73 -7.60 -33.57
N GLN A 103 -1.81 -7.37 -34.51
CA GLN A 103 -0.38 -7.59 -34.33
C GLN A 103 0.21 -6.67 -33.25
N GLY A 104 -0.18 -5.40 -33.22
CA GLY A 104 0.22 -4.47 -32.15
C GLY A 104 -0.27 -4.93 -30.78
N PHE A 105 -1.52 -5.42 -30.70
CA PHE A 105 -2.06 -5.98 -29.47
C PHE A 105 -1.34 -7.27 -29.04
N ILE A 106 -1.03 -8.16 -29.98
CA ILE A 106 -0.24 -9.38 -29.70
C ILE A 106 1.15 -8.99 -29.15
N ARG A 107 1.86 -8.06 -29.80
CA ARG A 107 3.18 -7.59 -29.31
C ARG A 107 3.09 -6.96 -27.92
N MET A 108 2.03 -6.23 -27.62
CA MET A 108 1.80 -5.69 -26.28
C MET A 108 1.58 -6.82 -25.27
N LEU A 109 0.81 -7.85 -25.62
CA LEU A 109 0.59 -9.01 -24.77
C LEU A 109 1.88 -9.81 -24.55
N ASP A 110 2.70 -10.00 -25.59
CA ASP A 110 4.00 -10.67 -25.48
C ASP A 110 4.91 -9.91 -24.50
N ASN A 111 5.03 -8.59 -24.65
CA ASN A 111 5.79 -7.76 -23.70
C ASN A 111 5.23 -7.84 -22.27
N ASN A 112 3.90 -7.89 -22.10
CA ASN A 112 3.30 -8.03 -20.78
C ASN A 112 3.56 -9.41 -20.16
N LEU A 113 3.64 -10.46 -20.97
CA LEU A 113 4.04 -11.79 -20.52
C LEU A 113 5.50 -11.79 -20.06
N ASP A 114 6.41 -11.20 -20.85
CA ASP A 114 7.82 -11.08 -20.49
C ASP A 114 8.00 -10.31 -19.16
N LEU A 115 7.29 -9.18 -19.00
CA LEU A 115 7.31 -8.40 -17.76
C LEU A 115 6.72 -9.19 -16.58
N ALA A 116 5.69 -10.00 -16.78
CA ALA A 116 5.12 -10.83 -15.73
C ALA A 116 6.09 -11.94 -15.30
N ASP A 117 6.81 -12.55 -16.25
CA ASP A 117 7.82 -13.56 -15.98
C ASP A 117 9.03 -12.97 -15.25
N GLU A 118 9.50 -11.77 -15.64
CA GLU A 118 10.55 -11.05 -14.91
C GLU A 118 10.12 -10.73 -13.47
N GLN A 119 8.88 -10.25 -13.28
CA GLN A 119 8.33 -10.00 -11.95
C GLN A 119 8.25 -11.28 -11.11
N PHE A 120 7.80 -12.38 -11.70
CA PHE A 120 7.76 -13.68 -11.04
C PHE A 120 9.17 -14.14 -10.65
N TYR A 121 10.15 -14.01 -11.54
CA TYR A 121 11.53 -14.38 -11.28
C TYR A 121 12.14 -13.56 -10.13
N ILE A 122 11.92 -12.24 -10.11
CA ILE A 122 12.36 -11.35 -9.03
C ILE A 122 11.69 -11.74 -7.70
N SER A 123 10.38 -11.98 -7.72
CA SER A 123 9.62 -12.40 -6.54
C SER A 123 10.13 -13.72 -5.97
N LEU A 124 10.38 -14.71 -6.84
CA LEU A 124 10.93 -16.01 -6.47
C LEU A 124 12.33 -15.86 -5.87
N LYS A 125 13.20 -15.06 -6.50
CA LYS A 125 14.54 -14.78 -5.98
C LYS A 125 14.48 -14.13 -4.59
N ASN A 126 13.61 -13.14 -4.41
CA ASN A 126 13.41 -12.48 -3.11
C ASN A 126 12.90 -13.47 -2.06
N HIS A 127 11.94 -14.33 -2.42
CA HIS A 127 11.43 -15.37 -1.53
C HIS A 127 12.52 -16.36 -1.11
N LEU A 128 13.36 -16.83 -2.05
CA LEU A 128 14.49 -17.69 -1.74
C LEU A 128 15.49 -17.01 -0.80
N LEU A 129 15.81 -15.73 -1.04
CA LEU A 129 16.69 -14.95 -0.16
C LEU A 129 16.09 -14.79 1.25
N HIS A 130 14.77 -14.60 1.36
CA HIS A 130 14.09 -14.59 2.65
C HIS A 130 14.16 -15.96 3.36
N LEU A 131 14.02 -17.07 2.62
CA LEU A 131 14.18 -18.41 3.19
C LEU A 131 15.62 -18.66 3.65
N GLU A 132 16.62 -18.22 2.90
CA GLU A 132 18.03 -18.29 3.30
C GLU A 132 18.28 -17.49 4.58
N ASN A 133 17.74 -16.27 4.67
CA ASN A 133 17.84 -15.45 5.89
C ASN A 133 17.17 -16.13 7.08
N LEU A 134 16.01 -16.76 6.88
CA LEU A 134 15.31 -17.50 7.93
C LEU A 134 16.11 -18.72 8.39
N ASN A 135 16.69 -19.47 7.44
CA ASN A 135 17.60 -20.58 7.75
C ASN A 135 18.82 -20.10 8.54
N ASN A 136 19.45 -18.99 8.14
CA ASN A 136 20.57 -18.41 8.87
C ASN A 136 20.21 -18.03 10.32
N ILE A 137 19.02 -17.46 10.54
CA ILE A 137 18.52 -17.16 11.89
C ILE A 137 18.30 -18.46 12.69
N GLN A 138 17.74 -19.50 12.06
CA GLN A 138 17.56 -20.79 12.70
C GLN A 138 18.90 -21.44 13.06
N GLU A 139 19.89 -21.42 12.18
CA GLU A 139 21.23 -21.92 12.44
C GLU A 139 21.90 -21.16 13.58
N GLN A 140 21.79 -19.82 13.61
CA GLN A 140 22.30 -19.01 14.71
C GLN A 140 21.63 -19.38 16.04
N ARG A 141 20.31 -19.60 16.04
CA ARG A 141 19.57 -20.02 17.23
C ARG A 141 20.02 -21.40 17.70
N ILE A 142 20.16 -22.37 16.79
CA ILE A 142 20.64 -23.73 17.10
C ILE A 142 22.05 -23.67 17.67
N ASN A 143 22.94 -22.88 17.05
CA ASN A 143 24.30 -22.69 17.53
C ASN A 143 24.33 -22.00 18.90
N GLY A 144 23.46 -21.03 19.15
CA GLY A 144 23.28 -20.40 20.46
C GLY A 144 22.91 -21.42 21.54
N ILE A 145 21.88 -22.23 21.29
CA ILE A 145 21.42 -23.28 22.21
C ILE A 145 22.51 -24.34 22.42
N ASN A 146 23.20 -24.78 21.37
CA ASN A 146 24.30 -25.73 21.48
C ASN A 146 25.46 -25.15 22.30
N ASN A 147 25.77 -23.87 22.15
CA ASN A 147 26.81 -23.20 22.93
C ASN A 147 26.42 -23.08 24.41
N GLU A 148 25.17 -22.76 24.71
CA GLU A 148 24.64 -22.74 26.08
C GLU A 148 24.71 -24.15 26.70
N PHE A 149 24.21 -25.16 25.99
CA PHE A 149 24.27 -26.55 26.43
C PHE A 149 25.71 -27.02 26.69
N MET A 150 26.66 -26.67 25.82
CA MET A 150 28.07 -27.02 26.01
C MET A 150 28.72 -26.26 27.17
N LYS A 151 28.26 -25.03 27.47
CA LYS A 151 28.70 -24.30 28.67
C LYS A 151 28.15 -24.95 29.92
N ASP A 152 26.87 -25.29 29.94
CA ASP A 152 26.22 -25.94 31.08
C ASP A 152 26.85 -27.30 31.37
N LEU A 153 27.15 -28.10 30.33
CA LEU A 153 27.89 -29.35 30.48
C LEU A 153 29.27 -29.14 31.11
N LYS A 154 30.02 -28.10 30.70
CA LYS A 154 31.33 -27.80 31.28
C LYS A 154 31.23 -27.36 32.73
N ILE A 155 30.24 -26.53 33.06
CA ILE A 155 30.00 -26.08 34.44
C ILE A 155 29.67 -27.30 35.30
N LEU A 156 28.73 -28.13 34.85
CA LEU A 156 28.33 -29.35 35.56
C LEU A 156 29.51 -30.31 35.75
N GLU A 157 30.34 -30.52 34.70
CA GLU A 157 31.54 -31.35 34.81
C GLU A 157 32.54 -30.78 35.83
N GLN A 158 32.72 -29.46 35.86
CA GLN A 158 33.59 -28.80 36.85
C GLN A 158 33.02 -28.92 38.27
N GLU A 159 31.72 -28.71 38.45
CA GLU A 159 31.05 -28.87 39.75
C GLU A 159 31.21 -30.30 40.27
N PHE A 160 30.97 -31.32 39.43
CA PHE A 160 31.18 -32.71 39.80
C PHE A 160 32.64 -33.02 40.16
N ARG A 161 33.61 -32.46 39.43
CA ARG A 161 35.03 -32.63 39.76
C ARG A 161 35.39 -31.99 41.10
N VAL A 162 34.90 -30.77 41.35
CA VAL A 162 35.15 -30.06 42.62
C VAL A 162 34.48 -30.78 43.79
N GLU A 163 33.24 -31.23 43.62
CA GLU A 163 32.53 -32.03 44.63
C GLU A 163 33.30 -33.32 44.92
N LYS A 164 33.70 -34.06 43.88
CA LYS A 164 34.50 -35.26 44.03
C LYS A 164 35.81 -34.99 44.79
N ASP A 165 36.57 -33.98 44.40
CA ASP A 165 37.84 -33.63 45.08
C ASP A 165 37.60 -33.24 46.55
N SER A 166 36.47 -32.59 46.86
CA SER A 166 36.09 -32.27 48.24
C SER A 166 35.70 -33.50 49.05
N MET A 167 34.98 -34.45 48.43
CA MET A 167 34.64 -35.74 49.03
C MET A 167 35.88 -36.58 49.28
N ASP A 168 36.82 -36.63 48.34
CA ASP A 168 38.07 -37.36 48.49
C ASP A 168 38.91 -36.76 49.64
N LYS A 169 39.03 -35.43 49.71
CA LYS A 169 39.73 -34.75 50.82
C LYS A 169 39.07 -34.99 52.18
N THR A 170 37.74 -34.90 52.27
CA THR A 170 37.03 -35.16 53.54
C THR A 170 37.14 -36.63 53.93
N HIS A 171 37.14 -37.54 52.97
CA HIS A 171 37.40 -38.94 53.24
C HIS A 171 38.83 -39.17 53.76
N GLU A 172 39.85 -38.58 53.13
CA GLU A 172 41.24 -38.64 53.60
C GLU A 172 41.41 -38.07 55.01
N THR A 173 40.76 -36.94 55.34
CA THR A 173 40.82 -36.38 56.70
C THR A 173 40.15 -37.30 57.71
N ASN A 174 38.97 -37.84 57.38
CA ASN A 174 38.27 -38.76 58.28
C ASN A 174 39.06 -40.05 58.50
N VAL A 175 39.71 -40.58 57.46
CA VAL A 175 40.58 -41.76 57.58
C VAL A 175 41.77 -41.45 58.49
N ARG A 176 42.41 -40.29 58.32
CA ARG A 176 43.53 -39.86 59.18
C ARG A 176 43.09 -39.68 60.64
N GLU A 177 41.94 -39.05 60.88
CA GLU A 177 41.38 -38.90 62.22
C GLU A 177 41.09 -40.26 62.87
N LEU A 178 40.57 -41.23 62.11
CA LEU A 178 40.36 -42.59 62.60
C LEU A 178 41.68 -43.29 62.93
N GLU A 179 42.72 -43.11 62.12
CA GLU A 179 44.06 -43.63 62.40
C GLU A 179 44.65 -43.00 63.67
N GLU A 180 44.54 -41.69 63.85
CA GLU A 180 44.96 -40.97 65.06
C GLU A 180 44.18 -41.45 66.30
N PHE A 181 42.86 -41.64 66.21
CA PHE A 181 42.07 -42.21 67.30
C PHE A 181 42.52 -43.63 67.66
N ILE A 182 42.83 -44.46 66.67
CA ILE A 182 43.37 -45.81 66.90
C ILE A 182 44.71 -45.74 67.62
N GLU A 183 45.58 -44.78 67.29
CA GLU A 183 46.85 -44.57 67.99
C GLU A 183 46.64 -44.12 69.43
N VAL A 184 45.78 -43.13 69.68
CA VAL A 184 45.46 -42.65 71.03
C VAL A 184 44.89 -43.78 71.90
N ILE A 185 43.96 -44.59 71.36
CA ILE A 185 43.40 -45.75 72.07
C ILE A 185 44.50 -46.78 72.38
N LYS A 186 45.44 -47.03 71.47
CA LYS A 186 46.57 -47.94 71.73
C LYS A 186 47.49 -47.42 72.82
N GLU A 187 47.73 -46.11 72.88
CA GLU A 187 48.53 -45.48 73.95
C GLU A 187 47.82 -45.53 75.30
N GLU A 188 46.53 -45.21 75.34
CA GLU A 188 45.71 -45.31 76.56
C GLU A 188 45.66 -46.75 77.09
N GLN A 189 45.50 -47.74 76.20
CA GLN A 189 45.57 -49.16 76.58
C GLN A 189 46.95 -49.56 77.12
N LYS A 190 48.05 -48.98 76.60
CA LYS A 190 49.40 -49.23 77.14
C LYS A 190 49.56 -48.63 78.54
N LEU A 191 49.12 -47.40 78.75
CA LEU A 191 49.15 -46.74 80.06
C LEU A 191 48.30 -47.50 81.07
N SER A 192 47.07 -47.89 80.69
CA SER A 192 46.19 -48.68 81.55
C SER A 192 46.79 -50.03 81.93
N LYS A 193 47.51 -50.71 81.01
CA LYS A 193 48.27 -51.93 81.34
C LYS A 193 49.40 -51.65 82.34
N ALA A 194 50.15 -50.55 82.17
CA ALA A 194 51.21 -50.17 83.09
C ALA A 194 50.66 -49.81 84.49
N ASP A 195 49.52 -49.13 84.56
CA ASP A 195 48.83 -48.84 85.82
C ASP A 195 48.37 -50.13 86.51
N GLN A 196 47.81 -51.09 85.76
CA GLN A 196 47.45 -52.41 86.29
C GLN A 196 48.67 -53.18 86.81
N GLU A 197 49.82 -53.10 86.15
CA GLU A 197 51.09 -53.69 86.61
C GLU A 197 51.62 -53.00 87.89
N ASN A 198 51.52 -51.67 87.97
CA ASN A 198 51.89 -50.89 89.15
C ASN A 198 50.98 -51.19 90.35
N ASP A 199 49.66 -51.24 90.14
CA ASP A 199 48.69 -51.61 91.16
C ASP A 199 48.96 -53.03 91.68
N TYR A 200 49.28 -53.97 90.78
CA TYR A 200 49.69 -55.33 91.15
C TYR A 200 50.98 -55.34 91.98
N ALA A 201 51.98 -54.53 91.61
CA ALA A 201 53.21 -54.38 92.38
C ALA A 201 52.97 -53.75 93.76
N GLN A 202 52.10 -52.74 93.84
CA GLN A 202 51.72 -52.09 95.09
C GLN A 202 50.96 -53.04 96.02
N MET A 203 50.03 -53.83 95.48
CA MET A 203 49.33 -54.88 96.24
C MET A 203 50.31 -55.93 96.78
N LYS A 204 51.33 -56.30 96.00
CA LYS A 204 52.39 -57.22 96.45
C LYS A 204 53.21 -56.62 97.59
N GLU A 205 53.52 -55.33 97.54
CA GLU A 205 54.27 -54.62 98.59
C GLU A 205 53.44 -54.41 99.86
N GLN A 206 52.14 -54.08 99.71
CA GLN A 206 51.20 -54.01 100.84
C GLN A 206 51.08 -55.36 101.56
N THR A 207 51.02 -56.46 100.80
CA THR A 207 50.99 -57.82 101.39
C THR A 207 52.28 -58.11 102.18
N ARG A 208 53.43 -57.64 101.69
CA ARG A 208 54.72 -57.76 102.40
C ARG A 208 54.76 -56.91 103.67
N ASN A 209 54.18 -55.71 103.65
CA ASN A 209 54.11 -54.82 104.81
C ASN A 209 53.18 -55.36 105.90
N LEU A 210 52.05 -55.95 105.52
CA LEU A 210 51.15 -56.64 106.46
C LEU A 210 51.87 -57.78 107.20
N ILE A 211 52.66 -58.58 106.49
CA ILE A 211 53.48 -59.65 107.10
C ILE A 211 54.51 -59.06 108.09
N MET A 212 55.10 -57.89 107.81
CA MET A 212 56.02 -57.21 108.73
C MET A 212 55.32 -56.60 109.94
N GLU A 213 54.10 -56.09 109.77
CA GLU A 213 53.27 -55.58 110.86
C GLU A 213 52.81 -56.71 111.79
N GLU A 214 52.46 -57.88 111.25
CA GLU A 214 52.14 -59.08 112.04
C GLU A 214 53.32 -59.53 112.92
N ILE A 215 54.55 -59.47 112.39
CA ILE A 215 55.78 -59.73 113.16
C ILE A 215 55.97 -58.72 114.30
N ASN A 216 55.72 -57.43 114.03
CA ASN A 216 55.83 -56.38 115.05
C ASN A 216 54.72 -56.45 116.12
N ASN A 217 53.51 -56.88 115.75
CA ASN A 217 52.41 -57.07 116.69
C ASN A 217 52.67 -58.22 117.67
N ILE A 218 53.32 -59.30 117.23
CA ILE A 218 53.75 -60.40 118.12
C ILE A 218 54.81 -59.91 119.12
N LYS A 219 55.65 -58.95 118.73
CA LYS A 219 56.66 -58.33 119.59
C LYS A 219 56.03 -57.43 120.66
N LEU A 220 55.07 -56.58 120.27
CA LEU A 220 54.31 -55.70 121.19
C LEU A 220 53.42 -56.47 122.18
N PHE A 221 52.92 -57.66 121.79
CA PHE A 221 52.13 -58.52 122.67
C PHE A 221 52.94 -59.11 123.84
N LEU A 222 54.25 -59.32 123.67
CA LEU A 222 55.13 -59.76 124.76
C LEU A 222 55.47 -58.62 125.72
N GLU A 223 55.54 -57.38 125.22
CA GLU A 223 55.74 -56.16 126.02
C GLU A 223 54.47 -55.75 126.78
N SER A 224 53.27 -56.04 126.25
CA SER A 224 51.99 -55.69 126.89
C SER A 224 51.65 -56.51 128.14
N LYS A 225 52.17 -57.74 128.28
CA LYS A 225 52.07 -58.50 129.54
C LYS A 225 52.83 -57.83 130.69
N GLN A 226 53.85 -57.03 130.40
CA GLN A 226 54.62 -56.26 131.39
C GLN A 226 53.82 -55.06 131.93
N ILE A 227 52.84 -54.57 131.16
CA ILE A 227 51.99 -53.40 131.45
C ILE A 227 50.75 -53.77 132.28
N ILE A 228 50.41 -55.05 132.43
CA ILE A 228 49.28 -55.49 133.26
C ILE A 228 49.56 -55.22 134.77
N TYR A 229 50.84 -55.08 135.14
CA TYR A 229 51.27 -54.55 136.43
C TYR A 229 51.20 -53.03 136.56
N TYR A 230 50.83 -52.30 135.49
CA TYR A 230 50.29 -50.93 135.50
C TYR A 230 48.76 -50.90 135.58
N THR A 231 48.19 -51.97 136.13
CA THR A 231 47.41 -51.86 137.36
C THR A 231 46.59 -50.60 137.51
N GLN A 232 45.35 -50.78 137.92
CA GLN A 232 44.77 -49.91 138.94
C GLN A 232 44.46 -48.47 138.48
N LEU A 233 45.03 -47.99 137.36
CA LEU A 233 44.60 -46.85 136.54
C LEU A 233 43.25 -47.13 135.86
N GLU A 234 42.91 -48.41 135.68
CA GLU A 234 41.61 -48.90 135.22
C GLU A 234 40.43 -48.47 136.12
N GLN A 235 40.65 -48.04 137.35
CA GLN A 235 39.54 -47.69 138.25
C GLN A 235 38.95 -46.29 138.04
N LEU A 236 39.69 -45.35 137.42
CA LEU A 236 39.19 -44.00 137.10
C LEU A 236 38.49 -43.91 135.74
N ASN A 237 38.79 -44.84 134.83
CA ASN A 237 38.32 -44.83 133.44
C ASN A 237 36.85 -45.30 133.29
N SER A 238 36.35 -46.12 134.24
CA SER A 238 34.95 -46.61 134.21
C SER A 238 33.89 -45.54 134.46
N ARG A 239 34.24 -44.36 135.00
CA ARG A 239 33.27 -43.27 135.22
C ARG A 239 33.13 -42.33 134.02
N PHE A 240 34.15 -42.22 133.16
CA PHE A 240 34.11 -41.40 131.94
C PHE A 240 33.42 -42.10 130.75
N GLN A 241 33.44 -43.44 130.70
CA GLN A 241 32.91 -44.25 129.59
C GLN A 241 31.38 -44.13 129.38
N ASN A 242 30.60 -43.87 130.42
CA ASN A 242 29.13 -43.85 130.32
C ASN A 242 28.58 -42.52 129.79
N ASP A 243 29.21 -41.37 130.10
CA ASP A 243 28.76 -40.04 129.64
C ASP A 243 29.25 -39.68 128.24
N THR A 244 30.36 -40.27 127.78
CA THR A 244 30.93 -40.01 126.44
C THR A 244 30.28 -40.86 125.33
N GLN A 245 29.74 -42.04 125.63
CA GLN A 245 29.16 -42.94 124.62
C GLN A 245 27.91 -42.39 123.91
N ASN A 246 27.05 -41.64 124.61
CA ASN A 246 25.79 -41.14 124.02
C ASN A 246 26.01 -39.91 123.13
N LYS A 247 26.88 -38.96 123.54
CA LYS A 247 27.24 -37.80 122.71
C LYS A 247 28.07 -38.18 121.47
N VAL A 248 28.92 -39.20 121.58
CA VAL A 248 29.70 -39.72 120.43
C VAL A 248 28.78 -40.36 119.40
N LYS A 249 27.74 -41.10 119.81
CA LYS A 249 26.75 -41.69 118.88
C LYS A 249 25.94 -40.62 118.15
N GLU A 250 25.49 -39.58 118.84
CA GLU A 250 24.78 -38.45 118.22
C GLU A 250 25.67 -37.67 117.24
N HIS A 251 26.91 -37.33 117.63
CA HIS A 251 27.86 -36.68 116.73
C HIS A 251 28.24 -37.57 115.53
N GLN A 252 28.38 -38.89 115.71
CA GLN A 252 28.62 -39.81 114.59
C GLN A 252 27.43 -39.86 113.63
N PHE A 253 26.19 -39.88 114.15
CA PHE A 253 24.99 -39.83 113.34
C PHE A 253 24.90 -38.53 112.53
N TYR A 254 25.05 -37.37 113.18
CA TYR A 254 25.03 -36.07 112.50
C TYR A 254 26.20 -35.87 111.55
N TYR A 255 27.38 -36.41 111.85
CA TYR A 255 28.55 -36.36 110.95
C TYR A 255 28.35 -37.24 109.72
N GLN A 256 27.80 -38.45 109.88
CA GLN A 256 27.46 -39.32 108.75
C GLN A 256 26.32 -38.73 107.89
N ASP A 257 25.28 -38.19 108.51
CA ASP A 257 24.17 -37.51 107.83
C ASP A 257 24.66 -36.25 107.09
N SER A 258 25.51 -35.44 107.72
CA SER A 258 26.17 -34.29 107.08
C SER A 258 27.04 -34.70 105.89
N LYS A 259 27.82 -35.78 106.04
CA LYS A 259 28.64 -36.34 104.95
C LYS A 259 27.79 -36.90 103.80
N GLN A 260 26.64 -37.50 104.09
CA GLN A 260 25.69 -37.96 103.07
C GLN A 260 25.00 -36.79 102.36
N LYS A 261 24.55 -35.77 103.11
CA LYS A 261 23.99 -34.52 102.56
C LYS A 261 25.01 -33.79 101.69
N GLN A 262 26.28 -33.72 102.09
CA GLN A 262 27.36 -33.14 101.28
C GLN A 262 27.49 -33.86 99.92
N LYS A 263 27.50 -35.21 99.93
CA LYS A 263 27.53 -35.99 98.69
C LYS A 263 26.29 -35.76 97.80
N GLN A 264 25.11 -35.56 98.38
CA GLN A 264 23.89 -35.23 97.64
C GLN A 264 23.98 -33.81 97.05
N ILE A 265 24.46 -32.84 97.80
CA ILE A 265 24.70 -31.46 97.34
C ILE A 265 25.68 -31.47 96.16
N ASP A 266 26.79 -32.22 96.24
CA ASP A 266 27.76 -32.33 95.14
C ASP A 266 27.19 -32.98 93.88
N ARG A 267 26.23 -33.92 94.03
CA ARG A 267 25.48 -34.48 92.90
C ARG A 267 24.57 -33.44 92.28
N TYR A 268 23.79 -32.71 93.08
CA TYR A 268 22.91 -31.66 92.58
C TYR A 268 23.69 -30.51 91.93
N LEU A 269 24.84 -30.11 92.48
CA LEU A 269 25.70 -29.08 91.89
C LEU A 269 26.23 -29.49 90.50
N ARG A 270 26.61 -30.77 90.32
CA ARG A 270 27.00 -31.29 89.00
C ARG A 270 25.83 -31.31 88.02
N LEU A 271 24.65 -31.72 88.48
CA LEU A 271 23.43 -31.73 87.67
C LEU A 271 23.00 -30.32 87.25
N ILE A 272 23.09 -29.35 88.16
CA ILE A 272 22.85 -27.92 87.87
C ILE A 272 23.86 -27.40 86.87
N LYS A 273 25.16 -27.72 87.00
CA LYS A 273 26.19 -27.33 86.03
C LYS A 273 25.87 -27.89 84.63
N TYR A 274 25.53 -29.17 84.53
CA TYR A 274 25.12 -29.79 83.27
C TYR A 274 23.91 -29.10 82.65
N LYS A 275 22.84 -28.88 83.44
CA LYS A 275 21.62 -28.20 82.97
C LYS A 275 21.86 -26.75 82.56
N LYS A 276 22.78 -26.04 83.22
CA LYS A 276 23.19 -24.69 82.80
C LYS A 276 23.86 -24.69 81.42
N ILE A 277 24.79 -25.60 81.18
CA ILE A 277 25.46 -25.76 79.87
C ILE A 277 24.43 -26.11 78.79
N GLU A 278 23.50 -27.02 79.09
CA GLU A 278 22.41 -27.39 78.17
C GLU A 278 21.51 -26.19 77.81
N ILE A 279 21.16 -25.36 78.81
CA ILE A 279 20.41 -24.11 78.59
C ILE A 279 21.20 -23.12 77.73
N GLU A 280 22.50 -22.96 77.96
CA GLU A 280 23.35 -22.06 77.16
C GLU A 280 23.46 -22.51 75.71
N LEU A 281 23.63 -23.80 75.46
CA LEU A 281 23.61 -24.37 74.10
C LEU A 281 22.27 -24.14 73.40
N LEU A 282 21.15 -24.37 74.10
CA LEU A 282 19.82 -24.12 73.54
C LEU A 282 19.60 -22.62 73.25
N LYS A 283 20.08 -21.72 74.11
CA LYS A 283 20.03 -20.27 73.86
C LYS A 283 20.85 -19.88 72.62
N LEU A 284 22.05 -20.43 72.44
CA LEU A 284 22.87 -20.20 71.25
C LEU A 284 22.14 -20.68 69.98
N LYS A 285 21.52 -21.87 70.04
CA LYS A 285 20.76 -22.42 68.91
C LYS A 285 19.53 -21.59 68.57
N ILE A 286 18.79 -21.11 69.57
CA ILE A 286 17.67 -20.17 69.36
C ILE A 286 18.17 -18.89 68.68
N ASN A 287 19.28 -18.32 69.14
CA ASN A 287 19.84 -17.11 68.55
C ASN A 287 20.30 -17.30 67.10
N GLN A 288 20.89 -18.47 66.78
CA GLN A 288 21.24 -18.84 65.40
C GLN A 288 19.98 -18.92 64.52
N LEU A 289 18.96 -19.64 64.96
CA LEU A 289 17.70 -19.76 64.22
C LEU A 289 17.01 -18.42 64.01
N VAL A 290 17.03 -17.53 65.01
CA VAL A 290 16.47 -16.17 64.88
C VAL A 290 17.23 -15.37 63.83
N LYS A 291 18.57 -15.44 63.79
CA LYS A 291 19.38 -14.78 62.77
C LYS A 291 19.09 -15.35 61.37
N GLU A 292 19.13 -16.67 61.21
CA GLU A 292 18.85 -17.34 59.93
C GLU A 292 17.45 -17.02 59.42
N CYS A 293 16.44 -17.04 60.29
CA CYS A 293 15.07 -16.66 59.93
C CYS A 293 14.98 -15.18 59.54
N SER A 294 15.66 -14.30 60.27
CA SER A 294 15.71 -12.86 59.95
C SER A 294 16.34 -12.63 58.57
N ASP A 295 17.49 -13.24 58.31
CA ASP A 295 18.23 -13.07 57.05
C ASP A 295 17.43 -13.64 55.87
N ARG A 296 16.81 -14.81 56.05
CA ARG A 296 15.92 -15.40 55.03
C ARG A 296 14.73 -14.49 54.75
N ASN A 297 14.10 -13.93 55.79
CA ASN A 297 12.98 -13.00 55.63
C ASN A 297 13.39 -11.68 54.97
N GLN A 298 14.61 -11.19 55.24
CA GLN A 298 15.15 -10.01 54.58
C GLN A 298 15.38 -10.29 53.09
N ASN A 299 16.02 -11.41 52.75
CA ASN A 299 16.25 -11.81 51.36
C ASN A 299 14.94 -11.95 50.58
N LEU A 300 13.94 -12.63 51.16
CA LEU A 300 12.60 -12.74 50.56
C LEU A 300 11.95 -11.36 50.35
N LYS A 301 12.07 -10.44 51.30
CA LYS A 301 11.59 -9.06 51.13
C LYS A 301 12.31 -8.34 50.00
N TYR A 302 13.63 -8.52 49.87
CA TYR A 302 14.39 -7.94 48.76
C TYR A 302 13.93 -8.50 47.41
N GLU A 303 13.73 -9.82 47.31
CA GLU A 303 13.20 -10.46 46.10
C GLU A 303 11.80 -9.96 45.75
N ILE A 304 10.89 -9.89 46.73
CA ILE A 304 9.53 -9.36 46.52
C ILE A 304 9.58 -7.92 46.00
N ASN A 305 10.43 -7.07 46.61
CA ASN A 305 10.58 -5.68 46.19
C ASN A 305 11.18 -5.59 44.78
N ASN A 306 12.12 -6.44 44.42
CA ASN A 306 12.71 -6.49 43.08
C ASN A 306 11.69 -6.95 42.04
N VAL A 307 10.93 -8.01 42.31
CA VAL A 307 9.83 -8.47 41.46
C VAL A 307 8.78 -7.37 41.29
N HIS A 308 8.45 -6.65 42.35
CA HIS A 308 7.50 -5.53 42.28
C HIS A 308 8.02 -4.37 41.42
N LYS A 309 9.32 -4.05 41.49
CA LYS A 309 9.96 -3.06 40.61
C LYS A 309 9.91 -3.51 39.14
N LEU A 310 10.28 -4.76 38.86
CA LEU A 310 10.21 -5.33 37.50
C LEU A 310 8.79 -5.32 36.96
N TYR A 311 7.80 -5.70 37.78
CA TYR A 311 6.38 -5.62 37.41
C TYR A 311 5.96 -4.19 37.07
N LYS A 312 6.36 -3.20 37.87
CA LYS A 312 6.03 -1.79 37.61
C LYS A 312 6.69 -1.28 36.32
N GLN A 313 7.94 -1.65 36.07
CA GLN A 313 8.65 -1.32 34.83
C GLN A 313 7.96 -1.93 33.62
N LEU A 314 7.63 -3.22 33.67
CA LEU A 314 6.91 -3.91 32.59
C LEU A 314 5.53 -3.29 32.36
N LYS A 315 4.79 -2.97 33.42
CA LYS A 315 3.48 -2.33 33.33
C LYS A 315 3.58 -0.96 32.64
N ASN A 316 4.61 -0.17 32.96
CA ASN A 316 4.85 1.11 32.31
C ASN A 316 5.23 0.95 30.83
N GLN A 317 6.09 -0.01 30.49
CA GLN A 317 6.42 -0.32 29.10
C GLN A 317 5.18 -0.76 28.31
N MET A 318 4.33 -1.61 28.90
CA MET A 318 3.06 -2.01 28.27
C MET A 318 2.11 -0.83 28.07
N PHE A 319 2.07 0.11 29.03
CA PHE A 319 1.26 1.31 28.91
C PHE A 319 1.76 2.22 27.78
N GLN A 320 3.06 2.50 27.75
CA GLN A 320 3.71 3.28 26.68
C GLN A 320 3.48 2.66 25.31
N PHE A 321 3.71 1.36 25.18
CA PHE A 321 3.45 0.65 23.92
C PHE A 321 1.98 0.77 23.48
N ARG A 322 1.02 0.67 24.40
CA ARG A 322 -0.40 0.86 24.08
C ARG A 322 -0.69 2.29 23.65
N GLU A 323 -0.14 3.30 24.32
CA GLU A 323 -0.30 4.70 23.92
C GLU A 323 0.31 4.98 22.55
N ASP A 324 1.51 4.48 22.27
CA ASP A 324 2.18 4.62 20.98
C ASP A 324 1.36 3.98 19.85
N MET A 325 0.83 2.78 20.08
CA MET A 325 -0.03 2.11 19.11
C MET A 325 -1.35 2.85 18.88
N ILE A 326 -1.94 3.43 19.94
CA ILE A 326 -3.14 4.27 19.82
C ILE A 326 -2.82 5.54 19.01
N ASN A 327 -1.68 6.19 19.27
CA ASN A 327 -1.28 7.40 18.56
C ASN A 327 -0.99 7.12 17.09
N ARG A 328 -0.23 6.06 16.80
CA ARG A 328 0.05 5.64 15.42
C ARG A 328 -1.22 5.26 14.66
N LEU A 329 -2.19 4.63 15.33
CA LEU A 329 -3.49 4.34 14.73
C LEU A 329 -4.28 5.63 14.45
N LYS A 330 -4.28 6.60 15.37
CA LYS A 330 -4.90 7.91 15.15
C LYS A 330 -4.28 8.65 13.97
N GLU A 331 -2.95 8.66 13.87
CA GLU A 331 -2.22 9.25 12.74
C GLU A 331 -2.59 8.56 11.43
N LEU A 332 -2.64 7.23 11.41
CA LEU A 332 -3.04 6.49 10.21
C LEU A 332 -4.48 6.81 9.80
N ILE A 333 -5.42 6.84 10.74
CA ILE A 333 -6.83 7.14 10.46
C ILE A 333 -7.01 8.59 9.97
N THR A 334 -6.29 9.54 10.56
CA THR A 334 -6.34 10.95 10.14
C THR A 334 -5.76 11.12 8.74
N ASN A 335 -4.57 10.57 8.47
CA ASN A 335 -3.96 10.58 7.15
C ASN A 335 -4.85 9.90 6.10
N GLN A 336 -5.42 8.74 6.42
CA GLN A 336 -6.35 8.04 5.53
C GLN A 336 -7.58 8.89 5.22
N ARG A 337 -8.16 9.53 6.24
CA ARG A 337 -9.32 10.41 6.08
C ARG A 337 -8.99 11.61 5.19
N ASP A 338 -7.84 12.24 5.38
CA ASP A 338 -7.41 13.41 4.62
C ASP A 338 -7.17 13.05 3.15
N VAL A 339 -6.51 11.92 2.88
CA VAL A 339 -6.33 11.40 1.51
C VAL A 339 -7.69 11.11 0.86
N ILE A 340 -8.63 10.49 1.58
CA ILE A 340 -9.98 10.24 1.06
C ILE A 340 -10.70 11.56 0.72
N ILE A 341 -10.56 12.60 1.56
CA ILE A 341 -11.15 13.91 1.30
C ILE A 341 -10.54 14.53 0.05
N GLN A 342 -9.21 14.50 -0.10
CA GLN A 342 -8.52 15.01 -1.29
C GLN A 342 -8.93 14.25 -2.57
N LEU A 343 -8.98 12.92 -2.52
CA LEU A 343 -9.43 12.11 -3.65
C LEU A 343 -10.88 12.43 -4.04
N LYS A 344 -11.77 12.61 -3.05
CA LYS A 344 -13.16 13.03 -3.32
C LYS A 344 -13.22 14.43 -3.96
N GLN A 345 -12.34 15.34 -3.56
CA GLN A 345 -12.24 16.66 -4.19
C GLN A 345 -11.79 16.53 -5.66
N TYR A 346 -10.76 15.72 -5.95
CA TYR A 346 -10.34 15.47 -7.33
C TYR A 346 -11.42 14.83 -8.19
N VAL A 347 -12.17 13.86 -7.64
CA VAL A 347 -13.33 13.29 -8.33
C VAL A 347 -14.37 14.37 -8.64
N SER A 348 -14.70 15.23 -7.67
CA SER A 348 -15.67 16.32 -7.88
C SER A 348 -15.20 17.34 -8.94
N GLN A 349 -13.90 17.63 -9.00
CA GLN A 349 -13.30 18.49 -10.02
C GLN A 349 -13.35 17.82 -11.39
N GLY A 350 -12.97 16.54 -11.48
CA GLY A 350 -13.06 15.74 -12.71
C GLY A 350 -14.49 15.65 -13.24
N GLU A 351 -15.47 15.35 -12.38
CA GLU A 351 -16.89 15.34 -12.73
C GLU A 351 -17.34 16.71 -13.26
N ARG A 352 -16.96 17.80 -12.59
CA ARG A 352 -17.27 19.15 -13.06
C ARG A 352 -16.66 19.44 -14.43
N MET A 353 -15.41 19.05 -14.66
CA MET A 353 -14.74 19.20 -15.97
C MET A 353 -15.45 18.39 -17.06
N LEU A 354 -15.85 17.15 -16.76
CA LEU A 354 -16.59 16.30 -17.70
C LEU A 354 -17.97 16.86 -18.03
N ILE A 355 -18.71 17.34 -17.03
CA ILE A 355 -20.02 17.99 -17.24
C ILE A 355 -19.86 19.25 -18.10
N LEU A 356 -18.85 20.07 -17.82
CA LEU A 356 -18.57 21.27 -18.63
C LEU A 356 -18.17 20.90 -20.06
N ALA A 357 -17.37 19.85 -20.24
CA ALA A 357 -17.01 19.35 -21.57
C ALA A 357 -18.24 18.83 -22.33
N GLU A 358 -19.14 18.10 -21.67
CA GLU A 358 -20.38 17.59 -22.28
C GLU A 358 -21.34 18.73 -22.65
N LEU A 359 -21.50 19.72 -21.78
CA LEU A 359 -22.28 20.92 -22.06
C LEU A 359 -21.70 21.73 -23.23
N SER A 360 -20.38 21.89 -23.27
CA SER A 360 -19.68 22.57 -24.36
C SER A 360 -19.86 21.82 -25.68
N ARG A 361 -19.78 20.49 -25.65
CA ARG A 361 -19.97 19.61 -26.80
C ARG A 361 -21.36 19.75 -27.44
N LYS A 362 -22.39 20.17 -26.70
CA LYS A 362 -23.72 20.44 -27.30
C LYS A 362 -23.68 21.54 -28.36
N PHE A 363 -22.84 22.56 -28.18
CA PHE A 363 -22.74 23.72 -29.07
C PHE A 363 -21.76 23.53 -30.23
N GLU A 364 -21.04 22.40 -30.27
CA GLU A 364 -20.12 22.08 -31.36
C GLU A 364 -20.86 21.60 -32.60
N THR A 365 -20.32 21.94 -33.76
CA THR A 365 -20.83 21.46 -35.05
C THR A 365 -20.58 19.95 -35.21
N GLU A 366 -21.37 19.26 -36.04
CA GLU A 366 -21.17 17.83 -36.31
C GLU A 366 -19.76 17.54 -36.85
N ARG A 367 -19.20 18.46 -37.65
CA ARG A 367 -17.84 18.37 -38.17
C ARG A 367 -16.80 18.36 -37.05
N GLU A 368 -16.94 19.24 -36.05
CA GLU A 368 -16.05 19.30 -34.88
C GLU A 368 -16.24 18.14 -33.90
N LYS A 369 -17.42 17.52 -33.89
CA LYS A 369 -17.69 16.33 -33.06
C LYS A 369 -17.04 15.07 -33.63
N VAL A 370 -16.97 14.96 -34.95
CA VAL A 370 -16.37 13.82 -35.68
C VAL A 370 -14.86 13.99 -35.85
N ILE A 371 -14.40 15.23 -36.10
CA ILE A 371 -12.97 15.57 -36.20
C ILE A 371 -12.66 16.72 -35.24
N PRO A 372 -12.43 16.41 -33.94
CA PRO A 372 -12.15 17.42 -32.91
C PRO A 372 -10.78 18.07 -33.06
N TYR A 373 -9.82 17.34 -33.65
CA TYR A 373 -8.43 17.75 -33.77
C TYR A 373 -8.11 18.01 -35.23
N TYR A 374 -7.62 19.22 -35.51
CA TYR A 374 -7.24 19.64 -36.85
C TYR A 374 -5.77 19.38 -37.06
N GLU A 375 -5.43 18.78 -38.21
CA GLU A 375 -4.05 18.83 -38.71
C GLU A 375 -3.71 20.30 -38.90
N SER A 376 -2.68 20.76 -38.18
CA SER A 376 -2.13 22.10 -38.32
C SER A 376 -1.77 22.30 -39.80
N SER A 377 -2.58 23.10 -40.49
CA SER A 377 -2.41 23.37 -41.93
C SER A 377 -1.26 24.33 -42.21
N THR A 378 -0.51 24.70 -41.18
CA THR A 378 0.70 25.50 -41.28
C THR A 378 1.89 24.65 -40.86
N ILE A 379 2.86 24.67 -41.75
CA ILE A 379 4.26 24.27 -41.63
C ILE A 379 4.77 24.48 -40.19
N ASN A 380 5.73 23.63 -39.80
CA ASN A 380 6.52 23.63 -38.57
C ASN A 380 7.28 24.96 -38.25
N GLU A 381 6.80 26.10 -38.72
CA GLU A 381 7.25 27.41 -38.28
C GLU A 381 6.45 27.79 -37.03
N LYS A 382 6.98 27.38 -35.88
CA LYS A 382 6.66 28.06 -34.62
C LYS A 382 6.97 29.55 -34.85
N PRO A 383 6.01 30.48 -34.69
CA PRO A 383 6.30 31.90 -34.85
C PRO A 383 7.48 32.27 -33.96
N GLU A 384 8.48 32.97 -34.50
CA GLU A 384 9.71 33.37 -33.79
C GLU A 384 9.42 34.24 -32.54
N ASP A 385 8.19 34.76 -32.43
CA ASP A 385 7.73 35.65 -31.37
C ASP A 385 7.07 34.94 -30.18
N VAL A 386 7.57 33.78 -29.75
CA VAL A 386 7.21 33.23 -28.44
C VAL A 386 8.42 33.13 -27.51
N GLN A 387 8.94 34.32 -27.14
CA GLN A 387 9.97 34.48 -26.11
C GLN A 387 9.56 33.92 -24.73
N TYR A 388 8.28 33.57 -24.54
CA TYR A 388 7.74 33.05 -23.29
C TYR A 388 8.24 31.64 -22.94
N TYR A 389 8.51 30.78 -23.93
CA TYR A 389 8.88 29.38 -23.69
C TYR A 389 10.38 29.15 -23.39
N LYS A 390 11.21 30.19 -23.43
CA LYS A 390 12.66 30.07 -23.15
C LYS A 390 12.99 29.90 -21.66
N PHE A 391 12.05 30.19 -20.77
CA PHE A 391 12.25 30.17 -19.31
C PHE A 391 11.53 29.03 -18.58
N LEU A 392 10.83 28.14 -19.31
CA LEU A 392 10.14 27.00 -18.71
C LEU A 392 11.06 25.77 -18.59
N SER A 393 10.93 25.04 -17.48
CA SER A 393 11.64 23.78 -17.29
C SER A 393 11.15 22.74 -18.30
N GLN A 394 11.98 21.73 -18.62
CA GLN A 394 11.61 20.68 -19.57
C GLN A 394 10.35 19.88 -19.16
N GLU A 395 10.01 19.86 -17.88
CA GLU A 395 8.79 19.21 -17.36
C GLU A 395 7.55 20.07 -17.63
N ASP A 396 7.63 21.38 -17.37
CA ASP A 396 6.54 22.34 -17.65
C ASP A 396 6.19 22.42 -19.15
N LEU A 397 7.20 22.24 -20.02
CA LEU A 397 7.00 22.19 -21.47
C LEU A 397 6.17 20.96 -21.89
N LYS A 398 6.39 19.81 -21.25
CA LYS A 398 5.60 18.58 -21.52
C LYS A 398 4.17 18.72 -21.02
N GLU A 399 3.96 19.39 -19.88
CA GLU A 399 2.62 19.66 -19.36
C GLU A 399 1.78 20.52 -20.32
N GLN A 400 2.41 21.48 -21.00
CA GLN A 400 1.74 22.31 -21.99
C GLN A 400 1.43 21.58 -23.30
N GLU A 401 2.31 20.68 -23.74
CA GLU A 401 2.06 19.82 -24.91
C GLU A 401 0.77 18.99 -24.76
N TYR A 402 0.39 18.58 -23.53
CA TYR A 402 -0.87 17.86 -23.29
C TYR A 402 -2.13 18.67 -23.64
N LEU A 403 -2.06 20.00 -23.59
CA LEU A 403 -3.18 20.90 -23.88
C LEU A 403 -3.15 21.51 -25.28
N ASP A 404 -2.12 21.24 -26.08
CA ASP A 404 -1.99 21.79 -27.44
C ASP A 404 -3.20 21.50 -28.33
N ASN A 405 -3.73 20.28 -28.24
CA ASN A 405 -4.90 19.88 -29.02
C ASN A 405 -6.17 20.59 -28.56
N PHE A 406 -6.29 20.90 -27.27
CA PHE A 406 -7.39 21.71 -26.74
C PHE A 406 -7.28 23.15 -27.27
N PHE A 407 -6.08 23.76 -27.23
CA PHE A 407 -5.88 25.11 -27.71
C PHE A 407 -6.04 25.24 -29.23
N LYS A 408 -5.60 24.26 -30.03
CA LYS A 408 -5.88 24.22 -31.47
C LYS A 408 -7.38 24.27 -31.76
N ARG A 409 -8.16 23.49 -31.01
CA ARG A 409 -9.61 23.44 -31.12
C ARG A 409 -10.27 24.75 -30.69
N PHE A 410 -9.84 25.31 -29.56
CA PHE A 410 -10.33 26.59 -29.05
C PHE A 410 -10.04 27.74 -30.03
N ASN A 411 -8.82 27.83 -30.54
CA ASN A 411 -8.39 28.88 -31.46
C ASN A 411 -9.17 28.82 -32.78
N LYS A 412 -9.48 27.63 -33.29
CA LYS A 412 -10.32 27.51 -34.48
C LYS A 412 -11.74 28.06 -34.24
N VAL A 413 -12.38 27.66 -33.15
CA VAL A 413 -13.72 28.18 -32.80
C VAL A 413 -13.69 29.69 -32.61
N LEU A 414 -12.60 30.23 -32.06
CA LEU A 414 -12.39 31.67 -31.94
C LEU A 414 -12.31 32.35 -33.32
N LEU A 415 -11.58 31.78 -34.27
CA LEU A 415 -11.51 32.28 -35.66
C LEU A 415 -12.88 32.23 -36.34
N ASP A 416 -13.63 31.14 -36.18
CA ASP A 416 -14.97 31.00 -36.74
C ASP A 416 -15.93 32.04 -36.13
N LYS A 417 -15.84 32.27 -34.81
CA LYS A 417 -16.60 33.34 -34.14
C LYS A 417 -16.26 34.72 -34.72
N LEU A 418 -14.98 35.03 -34.91
CA LEU A 418 -14.54 36.31 -35.49
C LEU A 418 -15.02 36.48 -36.94
N ALA A 419 -14.95 35.41 -37.75
CA ALA A 419 -15.46 35.41 -39.11
C ALA A 419 -16.97 35.68 -39.17
N ILE A 420 -17.75 35.03 -38.29
CA ILE A 420 -19.19 35.24 -38.17
C ILE A 420 -19.49 36.69 -37.73
N GLN A 421 -18.71 37.24 -36.79
CA GLN A 421 -18.87 38.64 -36.37
C GLN A 421 -18.63 39.61 -37.52
N GLN A 422 -17.54 39.45 -38.28
CA GLN A 422 -17.26 40.27 -39.46
C GLN A 422 -18.37 40.15 -40.52
N GLN A 423 -18.84 38.94 -40.78
CA GLN A 423 -19.90 38.70 -41.76
C GLN A 423 -21.23 39.34 -41.31
N LYS A 424 -21.54 39.28 -40.01
CA LYS A 424 -22.69 39.98 -39.42
C LYS A 424 -22.56 41.49 -39.60
N GLU A 425 -21.41 42.09 -39.31
CA GLU A 425 -21.18 43.53 -39.52
C GLU A 425 -21.35 43.94 -40.98
N ILE A 426 -20.85 43.13 -41.93
CA ILE A 426 -21.03 43.36 -43.36
C ILE A 426 -22.51 43.30 -43.74
N LEU A 427 -23.24 42.29 -43.26
CA LEU A 427 -24.67 42.15 -43.51
C LEU A 427 -25.49 43.29 -42.90
N GLU A 428 -25.12 43.77 -41.70
CA GLU A 428 -25.75 44.92 -41.08
C GLU A 428 -25.51 46.20 -41.88
N LYS A 429 -24.27 46.43 -42.35
CA LYS A 429 -23.95 47.55 -43.25
C LYS A 429 -24.73 47.45 -44.56
N GLN A 430 -24.78 46.27 -45.19
CA GLN A 430 -25.54 46.06 -46.41
C GLN A 430 -27.04 46.30 -46.19
N ASN A 431 -27.61 45.78 -45.10
CA ASN A 431 -29.01 46.00 -44.74
C ASN A 431 -29.30 47.48 -44.51
N TYR A 432 -28.40 48.21 -43.83
CA TYR A 432 -28.48 49.65 -43.69
C TYR A 432 -28.47 50.35 -45.06
N THR A 433 -27.52 50.01 -45.94
CA THR A 433 -27.46 50.60 -47.29
C THR A 433 -28.69 50.26 -48.14
N LEU A 434 -29.25 49.06 -48.02
CA LEU A 434 -30.47 48.67 -48.74
C LEU A 434 -31.69 49.41 -48.20
N LYS A 435 -31.80 49.58 -46.88
CA LYS A 435 -32.85 50.41 -46.27
C LYS A 435 -32.73 51.86 -46.72
N ASP A 436 -31.51 52.39 -46.78
CA ASP A 436 -31.26 53.74 -47.28
C ASP A 436 -31.60 53.89 -48.77
N LEU A 437 -31.21 52.93 -49.62
CA LEU A 437 -31.56 52.93 -51.04
C LEU A 437 -33.07 52.80 -51.25
N LEU A 438 -33.75 51.96 -50.46
CA LEU A 438 -35.19 51.80 -50.50
C LEU A 438 -35.87 53.11 -50.06
N LYS A 439 -35.36 53.74 -49.00
CA LYS A 439 -35.82 55.06 -48.57
C LYS A 439 -35.62 56.11 -49.67
N GLN A 440 -34.46 56.15 -50.33
CA GLN A 440 -34.19 57.03 -51.48
C GLN A 440 -35.13 56.75 -52.67
N GLN A 441 -35.48 55.49 -52.95
CA GLN A 441 -36.45 55.16 -54.00
C GLN A 441 -37.87 55.58 -53.63
N LEU A 442 -38.29 55.35 -52.39
CA LEU A 442 -39.59 55.84 -51.89
C LEU A 442 -39.65 57.36 -51.91
N ASP A 443 -38.57 58.03 -51.53
CA ASP A 443 -38.44 59.48 -51.60
C ASP A 443 -38.36 59.98 -53.07
N GLY A 444 -37.91 59.14 -54.02
CA GLY A 444 -37.96 59.45 -55.46
C GLY A 444 -39.36 59.33 -56.08
N ILE A 445 -40.25 58.54 -55.47
CA ILE A 445 -41.60 58.23 -55.99
C ILE A 445 -42.68 59.02 -55.24
N SER A 446 -42.47 59.29 -53.95
CA SER A 446 -43.39 60.07 -53.09
C SER A 446 -42.87 61.48 -52.89
N ILE A 447 -43.76 62.46 -52.78
CA ILE A 447 -43.40 63.86 -52.55
C ILE A 447 -43.48 64.13 -51.04
N ASN A 448 -42.33 64.05 -50.36
CA ASN A 448 -42.16 64.42 -48.95
C ASN A 448 -41.39 65.75 -48.80
N ASP A 449 -41.64 66.49 -47.72
CA ASP A 449 -40.99 67.79 -47.42
C ASP A 449 -39.45 67.72 -47.39
N ASN A 450 -38.89 66.57 -47.00
CA ASN A 450 -37.44 66.34 -46.99
C ASN A 450 -36.81 66.34 -48.40
N ILE A 451 -37.56 65.99 -49.45
CA ILE A 451 -37.07 65.99 -50.83
C ILE A 451 -37.15 67.39 -51.43
N ILE A 452 -38.19 68.16 -51.07
CA ILE A 452 -38.36 69.55 -51.51
C ILE A 452 -37.24 70.44 -50.95
N ASN A 453 -36.80 70.17 -49.72
CA ASN A 453 -35.69 70.88 -49.07
C ASN A 453 -34.30 70.42 -49.55
N ASN A 454 -34.19 69.29 -50.26
CA ASN A 454 -32.93 68.82 -50.80
C ASN A 454 -32.61 69.56 -52.12
N LEU A 455 -31.58 70.40 -52.10
CA LEU A 455 -31.18 71.30 -53.21
C LEU A 455 -30.84 70.57 -54.53
N ASN A 456 -30.60 69.25 -54.48
CA ASN A 456 -30.25 68.40 -55.61
C ASN A 456 -31.36 67.39 -55.94
N ASN A 457 -32.61 67.84 -56.00
CA ASN A 457 -33.73 67.01 -56.45
C ASN A 457 -34.05 67.24 -57.95
N PRO A 458 -34.68 66.26 -58.65
CA PRO A 458 -35.10 66.40 -60.04
C PRO A 458 -36.45 67.12 -60.25
N LEU A 459 -37.21 67.35 -59.18
CA LEU A 459 -38.53 68.01 -59.17
C LEU A 459 -38.45 69.55 -59.26
N PHE A 460 -37.37 70.17 -58.73
CA PHE A 460 -37.13 71.62 -58.75
C PHE A 460 -35.65 71.92 -59.07
N ILE A 461 -35.33 72.17 -60.33
CA ILE A 461 -33.96 72.42 -60.78
C ILE A 461 -33.65 73.91 -60.65
N VAL A 462 -32.79 74.26 -59.68
CA VAL A 462 -32.28 75.63 -59.50
C VAL A 462 -30.80 75.68 -59.91
N ASN A 463 -30.45 76.56 -60.84
CA ASN A 463 -29.07 76.80 -61.32
C ASN A 463 -28.32 75.56 -61.85
N ASN A 464 -28.97 74.67 -62.62
CA ASN A 464 -28.37 73.48 -63.25
C ASN A 464 -27.59 72.54 -62.29
N LYS A 465 -27.76 72.65 -60.98
CA LYS A 465 -26.98 71.89 -59.98
C LYS A 465 -27.15 70.37 -60.11
N TYR A 466 -28.37 69.92 -60.40
CA TYR A 466 -28.68 68.51 -60.64
C TYR A 466 -27.91 67.91 -61.85
N GLN A 467 -27.73 68.67 -62.93
CA GLN A 467 -27.00 68.22 -64.12
C GLN A 467 -25.48 68.17 -63.89
N ILE A 468 -24.95 69.04 -63.04
CA ILE A 468 -23.53 69.06 -62.67
C ILE A 468 -23.18 67.79 -61.88
N GLU A 469 -24.00 67.42 -60.88
CA GLU A 469 -23.76 66.21 -60.08
C GLU A 469 -23.94 64.91 -60.87
N GLN A 470 -24.94 64.81 -61.76
CA GLN A 470 -25.06 63.65 -62.64
C GLN A 470 -23.83 63.47 -63.54
N ASN A 471 -23.21 64.55 -64.01
CA ASN A 471 -22.00 64.49 -64.81
C ASN A 471 -20.76 64.11 -63.98
N ILE A 472 -20.69 64.51 -62.71
CA ILE A 472 -19.63 64.10 -61.77
C ILE A 472 -19.78 62.61 -61.42
N LEU A 473 -21.00 62.13 -61.17
CA LEU A 473 -21.30 60.70 -60.94
C LEU A 473 -20.91 59.84 -62.16
N LYS A 474 -21.31 60.26 -63.38
CA LYS A 474 -20.91 59.56 -64.62
C LYS A 474 -19.39 59.54 -64.85
N LYS A 475 -18.68 60.63 -64.49
CA LYS A 475 -17.20 60.67 -64.53
C LYS A 475 -16.55 59.76 -63.49
N THR A 476 -17.09 59.69 -62.27
CA THR A 476 -16.52 58.86 -61.19
C THR A 476 -16.79 57.36 -61.40
N GLU A 477 -17.94 56.98 -61.94
CA GLU A 477 -18.23 55.59 -62.34
C GLU A 477 -17.34 55.13 -63.49
N SER A 478 -17.11 55.98 -64.50
CA SER A 478 -16.21 55.65 -65.62
C SER A 478 -14.73 55.55 -65.21
N ILE A 479 -14.31 56.24 -64.14
CA ILE A 479 -12.95 56.09 -63.55
C ILE A 479 -12.81 54.75 -62.81
N LYS A 480 -13.83 54.33 -62.03
CA LYS A 480 -13.82 53.01 -61.34
C LYS A 480 -13.80 51.83 -62.33
N VAL A 481 -14.53 51.93 -63.44
CA VAL A 481 -14.51 50.89 -64.50
C VAL A 481 -13.15 50.83 -65.22
N LYS A 482 -12.44 51.95 -65.38
CA LYS A 482 -11.08 51.96 -65.95
C LYS A 482 -9.99 51.44 -64.99
N GLN A 483 -10.19 51.51 -63.68
CA GLN A 483 -9.27 50.94 -62.68
C GLN A 483 -9.45 49.43 -62.51
N ASN A 484 -10.68 48.91 -62.59
CA ASN A 484 -10.94 47.46 -62.53
C ASN A 484 -10.52 46.69 -63.80
N ASN A 485 -10.28 47.37 -64.92
CA ASN A 485 -9.81 46.76 -66.18
C ASN A 485 -8.28 46.87 -66.38
N ARG A 486 -7.52 47.30 -65.36
CA ARG A 486 -6.05 47.44 -65.38
C ARG A 486 -5.32 46.56 -64.35
N VAL A 487 -5.99 45.55 -63.79
CA VAL A 487 -5.43 44.43 -63.02
C VAL A 487 -5.86 43.15 -63.71
#